data_AF-A0A9E1ZQ80-F1
#
_entry.id   AF-A0A9E1ZQ80-F1
#
_cell.length_a   1.000
_cell.length_b   1.000
_cell.length_c   1.000
_cell.angle_alpha   90.00
_cell.angle_beta   90.00
_cell.angle_gamma   90.00
#
_symmetry.space_group_name_H-M   'P 1'
#
loop_
_entity.id
_entity.type
_entity.pdbx_description
1 polymer ?
#
loop_
_entity_poly.entity_id
_entity_poly.type
_entity_poly.pdbx_seq_one_letter_code
_entity_poly.pdbx_strand_id
1 'polypeptide(L)'
;MLVTLAAWSLQDRVETSWHWAIFGGILMGWASALPWFVPLLGYLLVVALSRLLVRRIWQAPLLALFVVVFLGSLVVHIISVITLRLFGTPFSIADALSIITLPSLLINLFLALPAFPILRDLAVWIYDIEDDL
;
A
#
# COMPACT_ATOMS: atom_id res chain seq x y z
N MET A 1 -0.86 5.64 3.66
CA MET A 1 -1.26 5.52 2.25
C MET A 1 -1.15 4.11 1.68
N LEU A 2 -0.29 3.22 2.19
CA LEU A 2 -0.20 1.86 1.65
C LEU A 2 -1.50 1.07 1.79
N VAL A 3 -2.08 1.00 2.99
CA VAL A 3 -3.35 0.28 3.24
C VAL A 3 -4.49 0.86 2.41
N THR A 4 -4.56 2.20 2.31
CA THR A 4 -5.59 2.87 1.55
C THR A 4 -5.46 2.60 0.05
N LEU A 5 -4.26 2.65 -0.50
CA LEU A 5 -4.01 2.29 -1.91
C LEU A 5 -4.31 0.82 -2.19
N ALA A 6 -3.92 -0.08 -1.28
CA ALA A 6 -4.19 -1.51 -1.41
C ALA A 6 -5.71 -1.77 -1.47
N ALA A 7 -6.47 -1.23 -0.52
CA ALA A 7 -7.92 -1.40 -0.42
C ALA A 7 -8.69 -0.68 -1.53
N TRP A 8 -8.23 0.49 -1.97
CA TRP A 8 -8.80 1.21 -3.13
C TRP A 8 -8.55 0.46 -4.44
N SER A 9 -7.33 -0.05 -4.64
CA SER A 9 -6.96 -0.77 -5.86
C SER A 9 -7.53 -2.19 -5.94
N LEU A 10 -8.07 -2.71 -4.84
CA LEU A 10 -8.70 -4.03 -4.81
C LEU A 10 -10.16 -4.00 -5.28
N GLN A 11 -10.75 -2.81 -5.46
CA GLN A 11 -12.12 -2.67 -5.94
C GLN A 11 -12.14 -2.83 -7.47
N ASP A 12 -13.03 -3.68 -7.98
CA ASP A 12 -13.08 -4.04 -9.41
C ASP A 12 -13.34 -2.83 -10.33
N ARG A 13 -14.20 -1.91 -9.88
CA ARG A 13 -14.63 -0.74 -10.66
C ARG A 13 -13.59 0.38 -10.74
N VAL A 14 -12.61 0.37 -9.84
CA VAL A 14 -11.65 1.47 -9.77
C VAL A 14 -10.62 1.30 -10.87
N GLU A 15 -10.48 2.23 -11.81
CA GLU A 15 -9.39 2.21 -12.82
C GLU A 15 -8.26 3.21 -12.48
N THR A 16 -8.59 4.24 -11.69
CA THR A 16 -7.71 5.39 -11.40
C THR A 16 -6.61 5.12 -10.37
N SER A 17 -6.48 3.90 -9.83
CA SER A 17 -5.54 3.57 -8.74
C SER A 17 -4.08 3.91 -9.04
N TRP A 18 -3.66 3.80 -10.29
CA TRP A 18 -2.29 4.14 -10.72
C TRP A 18 -1.95 5.62 -10.53
N HIS A 19 -2.91 6.52 -10.80
CA HIS A 19 -2.74 7.96 -10.59
C HIS A 19 -2.56 8.27 -9.10
N TRP A 20 -3.37 7.64 -8.24
CA TRP A 20 -3.26 7.78 -6.79
C TRP A 20 -1.95 7.24 -6.23
N ALA A 21 -1.41 6.16 -6.79
CA ALA A 21 -0.11 5.63 -6.38
C ALA A 21 1.04 6.59 -6.72
N ILE A 22 1.02 7.19 -7.92
CA ILE A 22 2.03 8.18 -8.31
C ILE A 22 1.92 9.43 -7.43
N PHE A 23 0.71 9.98 -7.29
CA PHE A 23 0.49 11.19 -6.50
C PHE A 23 0.83 10.96 -5.02
N GLY A 24 0.31 9.88 -4.43
CA GLY A 24 0.62 9.50 -3.05
C GLY A 24 2.10 9.19 -2.84
N GLY A 25 2.77 8.59 -3.84
CA GLY A 25 4.19 8.27 -3.80
C GLY A 25 5.06 9.51 -3.77
N ILE A 26 4.74 10.51 -4.60
CA ILE A 26 5.43 11.80 -4.64
C ILE A 26 5.22 12.57 -3.34
N LEU A 27 3.96 12.68 -2.87
CA LEU A 27 3.65 13.37 -1.62
C LEU A 27 4.34 12.72 -0.42
N MET A 28 4.28 11.40 -0.32
CA MET A 28 4.95 10.67 0.76
C MET A 28 6.47 10.78 0.65
N GLY A 29 7.01 10.76 -0.58
CA GLY A 29 8.42 10.98 -0.84
C GLY A 29 8.92 12.33 -0.34
N TRP A 30 8.09 13.38 -0.42
CA TRP A 30 8.42 14.69 0.11
C TRP A 30 8.25 14.79 1.63
N ALA A 31 7.27 14.08 2.19
CA ALA A 31 7.02 14.07 3.63
C ALA A 31 7.96 13.15 4.41
N SER A 32 8.54 12.13 3.76
CA SER A 32 9.42 11.15 4.40
C SER A 32 10.87 11.60 4.39
N ALA A 33 11.64 11.22 5.41
CA ALA A 33 13.11 11.34 5.41
C ALA A 33 13.80 10.36 4.43
N LEU A 34 13.02 9.52 3.73
CA LEU A 34 13.52 8.60 2.72
C LEU A 34 13.56 9.28 1.35
N PRO A 35 14.46 8.87 0.46
CA PRO A 35 14.43 9.31 -0.93
C PRO A 35 13.06 9.05 -1.57
N TRP A 36 12.57 10.01 -2.35
CA TRP A 36 11.23 10.01 -2.93
C TRP A 36 10.89 8.75 -3.76
N PHE A 37 11.90 8.10 -4.35
CA PHE A 37 11.71 6.89 -5.14
C PHE A 37 11.29 5.67 -4.30
N VAL A 38 11.61 5.63 -3.01
CA VAL A 38 11.28 4.50 -2.12
C VAL A 38 9.77 4.33 -1.94
N PRO A 39 9.01 5.33 -1.46
CA PRO A 39 7.56 5.21 -1.35
C PRO A 39 6.87 5.09 -2.72
N LEU A 40 7.39 5.75 -3.76
CA LEU A 40 6.84 5.65 -5.11
C LEU A 40 6.88 4.21 -5.65
N LEU A 41 8.04 3.55 -5.60
CA LEU A 41 8.19 2.16 -6.03
C LEU A 41 7.31 1.23 -5.20
N GLY A 42 7.25 1.45 -3.89
CA GLY A 42 6.39 0.71 -2.99
C GLY A 42 4.91 0.77 -3.38
N TYR A 43 4.42 1.97 -3.67
CA TYR A 43 3.00 2.19 -3.96
C TYR A 43 2.61 1.67 -5.34
N LEU A 44 3.48 1.81 -6.34
CA LEU A 44 3.29 1.20 -7.65
C LEU A 44 3.22 -0.33 -7.56
N LEU A 45 4.11 -0.93 -6.75
CA LEU A 45 4.10 -2.38 -6.51
C LEU A 45 2.83 -2.84 -5.80
N VAL A 46 2.35 -2.09 -4.81
CA VAL A 46 1.09 -2.38 -4.11
C VAL A 46 -0.09 -2.39 -5.08
N VAL A 47 -0.20 -1.38 -5.96
CA VAL A 47 -1.26 -1.35 -6.98
C VAL A 47 -1.11 -2.52 -7.96
N ALA A 48 0.10 -2.82 -8.43
CA ALA A 48 0.36 -3.95 -9.31
C ALA A 48 -0.08 -5.29 -8.68
N LEU A 49 0.27 -5.52 -7.41
CA LEU A 49 -0.13 -6.71 -6.66
C LEU A 49 -1.63 -6.77 -6.46
N SER A 50 -2.28 -5.67 -6.04
CA SER A 50 -3.74 -5.61 -5.91
C SER A 50 -4.44 -6.02 -7.20
N ARG A 51 -4.03 -5.46 -8.34
CA ARG A 51 -4.62 -5.78 -9.65
C ARG A 51 -4.43 -7.23 -10.05
N LEU A 52 -3.27 -7.81 -9.75
CA LEU A 52 -3.01 -9.21 -10.03
C LEU A 52 -3.89 -10.14 -9.17
N LEU A 53 -4.05 -9.83 -7.87
CA LEU A 53 -4.84 -10.63 -6.95
C LEU A 53 -6.34 -10.49 -7.21
N VAL A 54 -6.85 -9.29 -7.52
CA VAL A 54 -8.27 -9.08 -7.88
C VAL A 54 -8.68 -9.98 -9.02
N ARG A 55 -7.88 -10.06 -10.08
CA ARG A 55 -8.15 -10.92 -11.23
C ARG A 55 -8.18 -12.41 -10.87
N ARG A 56 -7.50 -12.82 -9.80
CA ARG A 56 -7.30 -14.24 -9.44
C ARG A 56 -8.21 -14.71 -8.29
N ILE A 57 -8.55 -13.84 -7.34
CA ILE A 57 -9.20 -14.19 -6.07
C ILE A 57 -10.44 -13.33 -5.86
N TRP A 58 -11.54 -13.69 -6.53
CA TRP A 58 -12.84 -13.01 -6.39
C TRP A 58 -13.60 -13.42 -5.13
N GLN A 59 -13.34 -14.62 -4.59
CA GLN A 59 -14.12 -15.17 -3.48
C GLN A 59 -13.69 -14.66 -2.09
N ALA A 60 -12.46 -14.13 -1.96
CA ALA A 60 -11.89 -13.73 -0.67
C ALA A 60 -11.13 -12.38 -0.75
N PRO A 61 -11.81 -11.26 -1.04
CA PRO A 61 -11.16 -9.97 -1.23
C PRO A 61 -10.46 -9.47 0.03
N LEU A 62 -10.98 -9.75 1.22
CA LEU A 62 -10.30 -9.38 2.48
C LEU A 62 -8.95 -10.10 2.64
N LEU A 63 -8.88 -11.38 2.26
CA LEU A 63 -7.62 -12.14 2.30
C LEU A 63 -6.61 -11.57 1.30
N ALA A 64 -7.07 -11.23 0.09
CA ALA A 64 -6.23 -10.57 -0.90
C ALA A 64 -5.70 -9.23 -0.39
N LEU A 65 -6.53 -8.43 0.30
CA LEU A 65 -6.07 -7.19 0.93
C LEU A 65 -4.97 -7.45 1.96
N PHE A 66 -5.15 -8.42 2.86
CA PHE A 66 -4.13 -8.77 3.85
C PHE A 66 -2.81 -9.18 3.21
N VAL A 67 -2.86 -10.00 2.15
CA VAL A 67 -1.66 -10.42 1.42
C VAL A 67 -0.96 -9.22 0.78
N VAL A 68 -1.71 -8.35 0.09
CA VAL A 68 -1.13 -7.16 -0.55
C VAL A 68 -0.53 -6.21 0.48
N VAL A 69 -1.24 -5.95 1.59
CA VAL A 69 -0.75 -5.07 2.66
C VAL A 69 0.51 -5.65 3.31
N PHE A 70 0.52 -6.95 3.59
CA PHE A 70 1.68 -7.64 4.17
C PHE A 70 2.89 -7.58 3.23
N LEU A 71 2.75 -8.04 1.99
CA LEU A 71 3.83 -8.08 1.01
C LEU A 71 4.31 -6.68 0.64
N GLY A 72 3.38 -5.76 0.37
CA GLY A 72 3.71 -4.37 0.05
C GLY A 72 4.46 -3.69 1.18
N SER A 73 4.02 -3.88 2.43
CA SER A 73 4.72 -3.35 3.60
C SER A 73 6.12 -3.94 3.71
N LEU A 74 6.28 -5.27 3.60
CA LEU A 74 7.60 -5.92 3.66
C LEU A 74 8.56 -5.39 2.60
N VAL A 75 8.10 -5.28 1.36
CA VAL A 75 8.92 -4.77 0.25
C VAL A 75 9.34 -3.33 0.50
N VAL A 76 8.43 -2.46 0.93
CA VAL A 76 8.75 -1.06 1.28
C VAL A 76 9.80 -1.00 2.39
N HIS A 77 9.66 -1.81 3.43
CA HIS A 77 10.63 -1.84 4.54
C HIS A 77 11.99 -2.37 4.09
N ILE A 78 12.02 -3.42 3.26
CA ILE A 78 13.27 -3.96 2.69
C ILE A 78 13.98 -2.90 1.84
N ILE A 79 13.27 -2.24 0.93
CA ILE A 79 13.83 -1.16 0.10
C ILE A 79 14.33 -0.01 0.98
N SER A 80 13.56 0.36 2.02
CA SER A 80 13.95 1.42 2.96
C SER A 80 15.24 1.07 3.69
N VAL A 81 15.35 -0.14 4.23
CA VAL A 81 16.55 -0.61 4.94
C VAL A 81 17.75 -0.66 4.01
N ILE A 82 17.59 -1.20 2.79
CA ILE A 82 18.67 -1.23 1.78
C ILE A 82 19.12 0.19 1.46
N THR A 83 18.17 1.10 1.22
CA THR A 83 18.45 2.49 0.89
C THR A 83 19.23 3.17 2.02
N LEU A 84 18.72 3.13 3.26
CA LEU A 84 19.39 3.72 4.42
C LEU A 84 20.80 3.14 4.66
N ARG A 85 20.99 1.85 4.39
CA ARG A 85 22.31 1.21 4.44
C ARG A 85 23.27 1.78 3.40
N LEU A 86 22.82 1.99 2.17
CA LEU A 86 23.63 2.60 1.10
C LEU A 86 23.99 4.06 1.40
N PHE A 87 23.09 4.80 2.08
CA PHE A 87 23.35 6.17 2.54
C PHE A 87 24.20 6.26 3.83
N GLY A 88 24.70 5.13 4.34
CA GLY A 88 25.63 5.10 5.47
C GLY A 88 24.99 5.43 6.83
N THR A 89 23.66 5.31 6.96
CA THR A 89 22.99 5.62 8.22
C THR A 89 23.33 4.54 9.26
N PRO A 90 23.82 4.88 10.46
CA PRO A 90 24.17 3.90 11.48
C PRO A 90 22.90 3.39 12.18
N PHE A 91 22.46 2.19 11.83
CA PHE A 91 21.35 1.51 12.53
C PHE A 91 21.51 -0.01 12.52
N SER A 92 21.00 -0.68 13.56
CA SER A 92 20.93 -2.14 13.66
C SER A 92 19.77 -2.68 12.81
N ILE A 93 20.02 -3.73 12.02
CA ILE A 93 18.94 -4.42 11.27
C ILE A 93 17.93 -5.03 12.25
N ALA A 94 18.39 -5.54 13.40
CA ALA A 94 17.51 -6.10 14.42
C ALA A 94 16.57 -5.03 15.00
N ASP A 95 17.06 -3.80 15.16
CA ASP A 95 16.25 -2.68 15.64
C ASP A 95 15.25 -2.24 14.56
N ALA A 96 15.68 -2.15 13.31
CA ALA A 96 14.78 -1.85 12.19
C ALA A 96 13.66 -2.89 12.04
N LEU A 97 13.94 -4.16 12.32
CA LEU A 97 12.92 -5.20 12.30
C LEU A 97 11.98 -5.13 13.51
N SER A 98 12.53 -5.06 14.72
CA SER A 98 11.75 -5.16 15.97
C SER A 98 11.00 -3.87 16.33
N ILE A 99 11.57 -2.71 16.04
CA ILE A 99 11.03 -1.40 16.43
C ILE A 99 10.18 -0.79 15.32
N ILE A 100 10.52 -1.02 14.05
CA ILE A 100 9.87 -0.36 12.90
C ILE A 100 9.02 -1.35 12.11
N THR A 101 9.63 -2.42 11.60
CA THR A 101 9.00 -3.29 10.60
C THR A 101 7.87 -4.12 11.19
N LEU A 102 8.10 -4.85 12.28
CA LEU A 102 7.09 -5.70 12.90
C LEU A 102 5.89 -4.89 13.44
N PRO A 103 6.09 -3.79 14.21
CA PRO A 103 4.97 -2.99 14.67
C PRO A 103 4.20 -2.35 13.51
N SER A 104 4.89 -1.82 12.49
CA SER A 104 4.24 -1.23 11.31
C SER A 104 3.42 -2.25 10.54
N LEU A 105 3.92 -3.47 10.35
CA LEU A 105 3.20 -4.56 9.70
C LEU A 105 1.91 -4.89 10.45
N LEU A 106 2.00 -5.08 11.78
CA LEU A 106 0.84 -5.40 12.60
C LEU A 106 -0.22 -4.30 12.52
N ILE A 107 0.19 -3.04 12.63
CA ILE A 107 -0.71 -1.88 12.52
C ILE A 107 -1.33 -1.82 11.12
N ASN A 108 -0.55 -2.02 10.05
CA ASN A 108 -1.07 -1.99 8.68
C ASN A 108 -2.10 -3.10 8.44
N LEU A 109 -1.85 -4.32 8.94
CA LEU A 109 -2.81 -5.42 8.85
C LEU A 109 -4.07 -5.12 9.68
N PHE A 110 -3.90 -4.59 10.90
CA PHE A 110 -5.04 -4.20 11.73
C PHE A 110 -5.90 -3.13 11.05
N LEU A 111 -5.28 -2.11 10.46
CA LEU A 111 -5.96 -1.05 9.72
C LEU A 111 -6.59 -1.53 8.41
N ALA A 112 -6.15 -2.65 7.84
CA ALA A 112 -6.75 -3.22 6.64
C ALA A 112 -8.22 -3.65 6.86
N LEU A 113 -8.53 -4.11 8.08
CA LEU A 113 -9.89 -4.53 8.45
C LEU A 113 -10.93 -3.41 8.31
N PRO A 114 -10.77 -2.23 8.95
CA PRO A 114 -11.70 -1.12 8.76
C PRO A 114 -11.54 -0.43 7.41
N ALA A 115 -10.32 -0.38 6.84
CA ALA A 115 -10.10 0.31 5.57
C ALA A 115 -10.84 -0.33 4.40
N PHE A 116 -10.98 -1.66 4.39
CA PHE A 116 -11.63 -2.37 3.29
C PHE A 116 -13.09 -1.95 3.05
N PRO A 117 -14.02 -2.06 4.03
CA PRO A 117 -15.40 -1.65 3.82
C PRO A 117 -15.52 -0.14 3.54
N ILE A 118 -14.75 0.69 4.25
CA ILE A 118 -14.79 2.15 4.05
C ILE A 118 -14.47 2.53 2.59
N LEU A 119 -13.39 1.96 2.04
CA LEU A 119 -12.97 2.27 0.68
C LEU A 119 -13.82 1.59 -0.39
N ARG A 120 -14.40 0.43 -0.09
CA ARG A 120 -15.40 -0.19 -0.97
C ARG A 120 -16.64 0.71 -1.07
N ASP A 121 -17.17 1.16 0.05
CA ASP A 121 -18.39 1.97 0.08
C ASP A 121 -18.13 3.33 -0.61
N LEU A 122 -16.94 3.91 -0.43
CA LEU A 122 -16.48 5.09 -1.17
C LEU A 122 -16.39 4.82 -2.69
N ALA A 123 -15.86 3.67 -3.10
CA ALA A 123 -15.71 3.32 -4.51
C ALA A 123 -17.07 3.11 -5.19
N VAL A 124 -18.01 2.45 -4.51
CA VAL A 124 -19.39 2.31 -5.02
C VAL A 124 -20.02 3.69 -5.19
N TRP A 125 -19.90 4.56 -4.18
CA TRP A 125 -20.46 5.91 -4.27
C TRP A 125 -19.87 6.73 -5.42
N ILE A 126 -18.55 6.70 -5.63
CA ILE A 126 -17.90 7.48 -6.69
C ILE A 126 -18.25 6.94 -8.09
N TYR A 127 -18.21 5.62 -8.29
CA TYR A 127 -18.38 5.04 -9.62
C TYR A 127 -19.86 4.79 -10.00
N ASP A 128 -20.77 4.55 -9.05
CA ASP A 128 -22.21 4.47 -9.39
C ASP A 128 -22.74 5.85 -9.84
N ILE A 129 -22.20 6.96 -9.32
CA ILE A 129 -22.57 8.32 -9.77
C ILE A 129 -22.12 8.58 -11.22
N GLU A 130 -21.01 7.99 -11.66
CA GLU A 130 -20.51 8.14 -13.04
C GLU A 130 -21.37 7.35 -14.04
N ASP A 131 -21.97 6.23 -13.65
CA ASP A 131 -22.83 5.41 -14.51
C ASP A 131 -24.22 6.07 -14.78
N ASP A 132 -24.64 7.04 -13.96
CA ASP A 132 -25.94 7.75 -14.05
C ASP A 132 -25.90 9.05 -14.89
N LEU A 133 -24.72 9.48 -15.39
CA LEU A 133 -24.51 10.73 -16.16
C LEU A 133 -24.35 10.50 -17.66
#